data_AF-A0A7W9YXP9-F1
#
_entry.id   AF-A0A7W9YXP9-F1
#
_cell.length_a   1.000
_cell.length_b   1.000
_cell.length_c   1.000
_cell.angle_alpha   90.00
_cell.angle_beta   90.00
_cell.angle_gamma   90.00
#
_symmetry.space_group_name_H-M   'P 1'
#
loop_
_entity.id
_entity.type
_entity.pdbx_description
1 polymer ?
#
loop_
_entity_poly.entity_id
_entity_poly.type
_entity_poly.pdbx_seq_one_letter_code
_entity_poly.pdbx_strand_id
1 'polypeptide(L)' 'MMSLAIFAAALALVPSEAASRTYAAYGGIYIVASILWLWLVEGRLPDRWDVSGGLVCLAGTTLILFGPRA' A
#
# COMPACT_ATOMS: atom_id res chain seq x y z
N MET A 1 9.09 15.88 -18.22
CA MET A 1 8.40 16.97 -17.50
C MET A 1 6.92 17.01 -17.83
N MET A 2 6.51 17.09 -19.09
CA MET A 2 5.08 17.07 -19.48
C MET A 2 4.32 15.83 -18.99
N SER A 3 4.93 14.65 -19.06
CA SER A 3 4.32 13.40 -18.54
C SER A 3 4.10 13.44 -17.02
N LEU A 4 4.99 14.08 -16.27
CA LEU A 4 4.90 14.20 -14.81
C LEU A 4 3.79 15.18 -14.41
N ALA A 5 3.64 16.28 -15.16
CA ALA A 5 2.57 17.26 -14.97
C ALA A 5 1.20 16.67 -15.29
N ILE A 6 1.08 15.90 -16.37
CA ILE A 6 -0.15 15.19 -16.74
C ILE A 6 -0.49 14.12 -15.69
N PHE A 7 0.51 13.39 -15.19
CA PHE A 7 0.32 12.42 -14.11
C PHE A 7 -0.16 13.09 -12.81
N ALA A 8 0.46 14.20 -12.41
CA ALA A 8 0.04 14.96 -11.23
C ALA A 8 -1.37 15.55 -11.37
N ALA A 9 -1.70 16.09 -12.55
CA ALA A 9 -3.04 16.59 -12.86
C ALA A 9 -4.10 15.47 -12.85
N ALA A 10 -3.79 14.31 -13.44
CA ALA A 10 -4.66 13.14 -13.41
C ALA A 10 -4.88 12.62 -11.98
N LEU A 11 -3.84 12.65 -11.13
CA LEU A 11 -3.95 12.30 -9.70
C LEU A 11 -4.90 13.25 -8.95
N ALA A 12 -4.93 14.53 -9.32
CA ALA A 12 -5.77 15.54 -8.68
C ALA A 12 -7.25 15.48 -9.09
N LEU A 13 -7.57 14.86 -10.24
CA LEU A 13 -8.94 14.65 -10.74
C LEU A 13 -9.62 13.40 -10.16
N VAL A 14 -8.87 12.53 -9.46
CA VAL A 14 -9.45 11.36 -8.79
C VAL A 14 -10.24 11.83 -7.55
N PRO A 15 -11.52 11.46 -7.40
CA PRO A 15 -12.29 11.77 -6.20
C PRO A 15 -11.64 11.08 -4.99
N SER A 16 -11.02 11.92 -4.15
CA SER A 16 -10.01 11.56 -3.16
C SER A 16 -10.55 10.80 -1.94
N GLU A 17 -11.86 10.69 -1.76
CA GLU A 17 -12.45 10.10 -0.55
C GLU A 17 -12.59 8.57 -0.59
N ALA A 18 -12.72 7.97 -1.78
CA ALA A 18 -12.89 6.52 -1.93
C ALA A 18 -11.74 5.84 -2.67
N ALA A 19 -11.16 6.50 -3.67
CA ALA A 19 -10.07 5.92 -4.47
C ALA A 19 -8.79 5.74 -3.65
N SER A 20 -8.42 6.74 -2.82
CA SER A 20 -7.27 6.67 -1.90
C SER A 20 -7.36 5.47 -0.96
N ARG A 21 -8.56 5.17 -0.45
CA ARG A 21 -8.86 4.01 0.40
C ARG A 21 -8.69 2.68 -0.33
N THR A 22 -9.19 2.58 -1.56
CA THR A 22 -9.04 1.37 -2.37
C THR A 22 -7.59 1.12 -2.75
N TYR A 23 -6.85 2.18 -3.12
CA TYR A 23 -5.40 2.08 -3.39
C TYR A 23 -4.60 1.70 -2.14
N ALA A 24 -4.95 2.22 -0.96
CA ALA A 24 -4.33 1.82 0.31
C ALA A 24 -4.58 0.34 0.63
N ALA A 25 -5.80 -0.15 0.42
CA ALA A 25 -6.15 -1.56 0.61
C ALA A 25 -5.37 -2.48 -0.35
N TYR A 26 -5.28 -2.12 -1.64
CA TYR A 26 -4.48 -2.87 -2.62
C TYR A 26 -3.00 -2.90 -2.26
N GLY A 27 -2.44 -1.77 -1.79
CA GLY A 27 -1.06 -1.70 -1.33
C GLY A 27 -0.79 -2.64 -0.16
N GLY A 28 -1.69 -2.70 0.82
CA GLY A 28 -1.59 -3.63 1.95
C GLY A 28 -1.67 -5.10 1.53
N ILE A 29 -2.61 -5.44 0.65
CA ILE A 29 -2.75 -6.81 0.11
C ILE A 29 -1.50 -7.22 -0.67
N TYR A 30 -0.94 -6.32 -1.48
CA TYR A 30 0.28 -6.58 -2.24
C TYR A 30 1.47 -6.89 -1.33
N ILE A 31 1.64 -6.13 -0.24
CA ILE A 31 2.73 -6.36 0.71
C ILE A 31 2.59 -7.71 1.41
N VAL A 32 1.38 -8.06 1.86
CA VAL A 32 1.10 -9.38 2.43
C VAL A 32 1.40 -10.47 1.41
N ALA A 33 0.92 -10.33 0.17
CA ALA A 33 1.15 -11.30 -0.90
C ALA A 33 2.64 -11.45 -1.24
N SER A 34 3.42 -10.36 -1.29
CA SER A 34 4.86 -10.41 -1.52
C SER A 34 5.60 -11.15 -0.42
N ILE A 35 5.28 -10.90 0.86
CA ILE A 35 5.90 -11.62 1.98
C ILE A 35 5.51 -13.11 1.95
N LEU A 36 4.24 -13.41 1.69
CA LEU A 36 3.74 -14.78 1.55
C LEU A 36 4.44 -15.51 0.39
N TRP A 37 4.67 -14.82 -0.72
CA TRP A 37 5.37 -15.36 -1.89
C TRP A 37 6.84 -15.63 -1.61
N LEU A 38 7.55 -14.69 -0.98
CA LEU A 38 8.93 -14.86 -0.53
C LEU A 38 9.08 -16.08 0.39
N TRP A 39 8.07 -16.30 1.24
CA TRP A 39 8.06 -17.46 2.13
C TRP A 39 7.76 -18.78 1.42
N LEU A 40 6.72 -18.83 0.59
CA LEU A 40 6.26 -20.07 -0.08
C LEU A 40 7.10 -20.48 -1.28
N VAL A 41 7.55 -19.53 -2.08
CA VAL A 41 8.19 -19.78 -3.39
C VAL A 41 9.71 -19.71 -3.28
N GLU A 42 10.23 -18.74 -2.54
CA GLU A 42 11.68 -18.60 -2.36
C GLU A 42 12.23 -19.39 -1.16
N GLY A 43 11.35 -19.91 -0.27
CA GLY A 43 11.76 -20.72 0.88
C GLY A 43 12.63 -19.97 1.90
N ARG A 44 12.74 -18.64 1.78
CA ARG A 44 13.41 -17.80 2.76
C ARG A 44 12.46 -17.62 3.93
N LEU A 45 12.91 -17.93 5.14
CA LEU A 45 12.16 -17.54 6.33
C LEU A 45 12.07 -16.00 6.31
N PRO A 46 10.85 -15.42 6.31
CA PRO A 46 10.69 -13.98 6.34
C PRO A 46 11.43 -13.45 7.57
N ASP A 47 12.34 -12.52 7.35
CA ASP A 47 13.14 -11.99 8.44
C ASP A 47 12.22 -11.20 9.38
N ARG A 48 12.59 -11.07 10.65
CA ARG A 48 11.85 -10.27 11.63
C ARG A 48 11.67 -8.83 11.14
N TRP A 49 12.62 -8.36 10.32
CA TRP A 49 12.56 -7.09 9.62
C TRP A 49 11.47 -7.04 8.53
N ASP A 50 11.30 -8.07 7.71
CA ASP A 50 10.24 -8.14 6.69
C ASP A 50 8.85 -8.14 7.32
N VAL A 51 8.69 -8.89 8.42
CA VAL A 51 7.43 -8.92 9.18
C VAL A 51 7.14 -7.56 9.83
N SER A 52 8.16 -6.92 10.40
CA SER A 52 8.01 -5.59 11.00
C SER A 52 7.69 -4.51 9.96
N GLY A 53 8.33 -4.56 8.79
CA GLY A 53 8.06 -3.65 7.67
C GLY A 53 6.67 -3.85 7.10
N GLY A 54 6.24 -5.12 6.94
CA GLY A 54 4.89 -5.48 6.55
C GLY A 54 3.84 -4.97 7.53
N LEU A 55 4.09 -5.10 8.84
CA LEU A 55 3.22 -4.55 9.89
C LEU A 55 3.13 -3.02 9.85
N VAL A 56 4.25 -2.32 9.64
CA VAL A 56 4.26 -0.85 9.52
C VAL A 56 3.48 -0.40 8.29
N CYS A 57 3.64 -1.07 7.15
CA CYS A 57 2.88 -0.75 5.95
C CYS A 57 1.39 -1.08 6.10
N LEU A 58 1.05 -2.22 6.71
CA LEU A 58 -0.34 -2.58 7.05
C LEU A 58 -0.96 -1.59 8.03
N ALA A 59 -0.19 -1.10 9.01
CA ALA A 59 -0.60 -0.04 9.91
C ALA A 59 -0.89 1.25 9.14
N GLY A 60 -0.05 1.63 8.18
CA GLY A 60 -0.30 2.76 7.27
C GLY A 60 -1.58 2.57 6.44
N THR A 61 -1.79 1.38 5.88
CA THR A 61 -3.03 1.02 5.15
C THR A 61 -4.25 1.12 6.05
N THR A 62 -4.19 0.58 7.28
CA THR A 62 -5.30 0.67 8.24
C THR A 62 -5.52 2.10 8.71
N LEU A 63 -4.49 2.91 8.86
CA LEU A 63 -4.58 4.32 9.24
C LEU A 63 -5.20 5.17 8.13
N ILE A 64 -5.00 4.82 6.85
CA ILE A 64 -5.70 5.44 5.72
C ILE A 64 -7.14 4.93 5.60
N LEU A 65 -7.37 3.64 5.89
CA LEU A 65 -8.71 3.02 5.87
C LEU A 65 -9.63 3.51 7.00
N PHE A 66 -9.06 3.65 8.21
CA PHE A 66 -9.74 4.09 9.43
C PHE A 66 -9.44 5.55 9.79
N GLY A 67 -8.75 6.29 8.92
CA GLY A 67 -8.44 7.70 9.10
C GLY A 67 -9.71 8.46 9.45
N PRO A 68 -9.77 9.11 10.64
CA PRO A 68 -11.00 9.72 11.14
C PRO A 68 -11.41 10.87 10.22
N ARG A 69 -12.71 10.87 9.90
CA ARG A 69 -13.40 11.94 9.19
C ARG A 69 -13.43 13.15 10.13
N ALA A 70 -12.61 14.14 9.86
CA ALA A 70 -12.72 15.49 10.42
C ALA A 70 -12.58 16.49 9.28
#